data_AF-A0A849FWV6-F1
#
_entry.id   AF-A0A849FWV6-F1
#
_cell.length_a   1.000
_cell.length_b   1.000
_cell.length_c   1.000
_cell.angle_alpha   90.00
_cell.angle_beta   90.00
_cell.angle_gamma   90.00
#
_symmetry.space_group_name_H-M   'P 1'
#
loop_
_entity.id
_entity.type
_entity.pdbx_description
1 polymer ?
#
loop_
_entity_poly.entity_id
_entity_poly.type
_entity_poly.pdbx_seq_one_letter_code
_entity_poly.pdbx_strand_id
1 'polypeptide(L)'
;PNIYTLLNVENTGADVFDTVVEMLIPDDRGRFNDLRDTAITAGDGFDGSFRIKRPDHAEAELSVSMQTTTDQQGNTTDYFGVLKIVED
;
A
#
# COMPACT_ATOMS: atom_id res chain seq x y z
N PRO A 1 0.57 -12.97 10.79
CA PRO A 1 0.24 -11.63 11.33
C PRO A 1 -0.66 -10.92 10.31
N ASN A 2 -1.63 -10.12 10.74
CA ASN A 2 -2.38 -9.28 9.79
C ASN A 2 -1.60 -7.99 9.48
N ILE A 3 -2.07 -7.23 8.50
CA ILE A 3 -1.39 -6.01 8.05
C ILE A 3 -1.25 -4.97 9.17
N TYR A 4 -2.27 -4.80 10.02
CA TYR A 4 -2.23 -3.87 11.14
C TYR A 4 -1.17 -4.25 12.19
N THR A 5 -1.03 -5.54 12.51
CA THR A 5 0.05 -6.04 13.38
C THR A 5 1.42 -5.81 12.75
N LEU A 6 1.57 -6.04 11.44
CA LEU A 6 2.82 -5.83 10.72
C LEU A 6 3.26 -4.35 10.75
N LEU A 7 2.29 -3.44 10.65
CA LEU A 7 2.49 -1.99 10.61
C LEU A 7 2.54 -1.35 12.01
N ASN A 8 2.32 -2.14 13.07
CA ASN A 8 2.23 -1.67 14.45
C ASN A 8 1.15 -0.58 14.64
N VAL A 9 -0.02 -0.78 14.03
CA VAL A 9 -1.19 0.13 14.10
C VAL A 9 -2.42 -0.64 14.59
N GLU A 10 -3.36 0.08 15.21
CA GLU A 10 -4.65 -0.49 15.56
C GLU A 10 -5.53 -0.65 14.31
N ASN A 11 -6.30 -1.74 14.24
CA ASN A 11 -7.31 -1.90 13.20
C ASN A 11 -8.56 -1.10 13.59
N THR A 12 -8.70 0.10 13.04
CA THR A 12 -9.86 0.98 13.24
C THR A 12 -10.98 0.76 12.21
N GLY A 13 -10.78 -0.16 11.25
CA GLY A 13 -11.64 -0.32 10.08
C GLY A 13 -11.40 0.72 8.98
N ALA A 14 -10.35 1.54 9.10
CA ALA A 14 -9.90 2.44 8.04
C ALA A 14 -9.39 1.65 6.82
N ASP A 15 -9.39 2.31 5.66
CA ASP A 15 -8.78 1.74 4.46
C ASP A 15 -7.27 1.51 4.68
N VAL A 16 -6.79 0.34 4.25
CA VAL A 16 -5.39 -0.05 4.48
C VAL A 16 -4.43 0.84 3.69
N PHE A 17 -4.83 1.36 2.52
CA PHE A 17 -3.99 2.29 1.76
C PHE A 17 -3.87 3.63 2.46
N ASP A 18 -4.97 4.16 3.00
CA ASP A 18 -4.94 5.42 3.76
C ASP A 18 -4.00 5.29 4.96
N THR A 19 -4.09 4.15 5.67
CA THR A 19 -3.17 3.81 6.77
C THR A 19 -1.70 3.80 6.31
N VAL A 20 -1.41 3.18 5.16
CA VAL A 20 -0.05 3.13 4.59
C VAL A 20 0.43 4.53 4.21
N VAL A 21 -0.40 5.34 3.57
CA VAL A 21 -0.06 6.72 3.14
C VAL A 21 0.31 7.60 4.33
N GLU A 22 -0.37 7.46 5.47
CA GLU A 22 -0.04 8.20 6.69
C GLU A 22 1.36 7.85 7.22
N MET A 23 1.78 6.60 7.09
CA MET A 23 3.10 6.14 7.56
C MET A 23 4.22 6.40 6.58
N LEU A 24 3.95 6.57 5.29
CA LEU A 24 4.97 6.90 4.30
C LEU A 24 5.71 8.18 4.70
N ILE A 25 7.03 8.17 4.51
CA ILE A 25 7.81 9.40 4.59
C ILE A 25 7.23 10.44 3.60
N PRO A 26 7.27 11.75 3.90
CA PRO A 26 6.59 12.77 3.08
C PRO A 26 6.90 12.69 1.59
N ASP A 27 8.16 12.39 1.24
CA ASP A 27 8.64 12.31 -0.14
C ASP A 27 8.03 11.13 -0.93
N ASP A 28 7.64 10.05 -0.25
CA ASP A 28 7.12 8.83 -0.91
C ASP A 28 5.58 8.85 -1.06
N ARG A 29 4.87 9.74 -0.37
CA ARG A 29 3.39 9.80 -0.39
C ARG A 29 2.82 10.08 -1.77
N GLY A 30 3.39 11.06 -2.47
CA GLY A 30 2.95 11.42 -3.82
C GLY A 30 3.11 10.25 -4.79
N ARG A 31 4.32 9.67 -4.82
CA ARG A 31 4.64 8.52 -5.67
C ARG A 31 3.73 7.32 -5.40
N PHE A 32 3.42 7.04 -4.13
CA PHE A 32 2.53 5.94 -3.77
C PHE A 32 1.10 6.15 -4.29
N ASN A 33 0.54 7.35 -4.07
CA ASN A 33 -0.80 7.69 -4.55
C ASN A 33 -0.87 7.63 -6.08
N ASP A 34 0.14 8.16 -6.77
CA ASP A 34 0.20 8.13 -8.24
C ASP A 34 0.23 6.68 -8.77
N LEU A 35 1.04 5.80 -8.16
CA LEU A 35 1.11 4.38 -8.54
C LEU A 35 -0.21 3.66 -8.26
N ARG A 36 -0.81 3.88 -7.10
CA ARG A 36 -2.12 3.31 -6.73
C ARG A 36 -3.22 3.75 -7.70
N ASP A 37 -3.32 5.06 -7.94
CA ASP A 37 -4.40 5.64 -8.74
C ASP A 37 -4.24 5.24 -10.22
N THR A 38 -3.00 5.20 -10.71
CA THR A 38 -2.69 4.71 -12.07
C THR A 38 -3.06 3.24 -12.21
N ALA A 39 -2.67 2.40 -11.26
CA ALA A 39 -2.97 0.98 -11.26
C ALA A 39 -4.48 0.71 -11.27
N ILE A 40 -5.23 1.36 -10.39
CA ILE A 40 -6.70 1.25 -10.35
C ILE A 40 -7.34 1.76 -11.64
N THR A 41 -6.88 2.89 -12.19
CA THR A 41 -7.45 3.48 -13.41
C THR A 41 -7.15 2.66 -14.66
N ALA A 42 -5.93 2.14 -14.78
CA ALA A 42 -5.52 1.32 -15.90
C ALA A 42 -6.03 -0.12 -15.82
N GLY A 43 -6.45 -0.56 -14.63
CA GLY A 43 -6.72 -1.97 -14.38
C GLY A 43 -5.44 -2.81 -14.37
N ASP A 44 -4.30 -2.17 -14.12
CA ASP A 44 -2.98 -2.82 -14.02
C ASP A 44 -2.52 -2.87 -12.56
N GLY A 45 -1.69 -3.86 -12.22
CA GLY A 45 -1.03 -3.93 -10.91
C GLY A 45 0.13 -2.93 -10.77
N PHE A 46 0.74 -2.88 -9.59
CA PHE A 46 2.03 -2.24 -9.40
C PHE A 46 2.89 -2.97 -8.37
N ASP A 47 4.20 -2.85 -8.53
CA ASP A 47 5.20 -3.22 -7.53
C ASP A 47 5.96 -1.97 -7.10
N GLY A 48 6.23 -1.83 -5.81
CA GLY A 48 6.99 -0.70 -5.27
C GLY A 48 7.68 -1.01 -3.97
N SER A 49 8.79 -0.32 -3.72
CA SER A 49 9.44 -0.23 -2.41
C SER A 49 9.35 1.21 -1.90
N PHE A 50 9.01 1.37 -0.62
CA PHE A 50 8.78 2.67 0.02
C PHE A 50 9.34 2.68 1.43
N ARG A 51 9.70 3.86 1.93
CA ARG A 51 10.08 4.03 3.33
C ARG A 51 8.88 4.47 4.16
N ILE A 52 8.68 3.79 5.29
CA ILE A 52 7.64 4.13 6.26
C ILE A 52 8.24 4.49 7.61
N LYS A 53 7.52 5.30 8.38
CA LYS A 53 7.73 5.54 9.79
C LYS A 53 6.52 5.02 10.57
N ARG A 54 6.73 4.00 11.38
CA ARG A 54 5.70 3.36 12.20
C ARG A 54 5.35 4.22 13.43
N PRO A 55 4.23 3.93 14.14
CA PRO A 55 3.84 4.68 15.34
C PRO A 55 4.87 4.66 16.48
N ASP A 56 5.68 3.60 16.58
CA ASP A 56 6.81 3.50 17.51
C ASP A 56 8.04 4.32 17.08
N HIS A 57 7.92 5.12 16.02
CA HIS A 57 8.96 5.91 15.37
C HIS A 57 10.06 5.10 14.69
N ALA A 58 9.95 3.78 14.58
CA ALA A 58 10.88 2.97 13.80
C ALA A 58 10.69 3.23 12.30
N GLU A 59 11.79 3.35 11.58
CA GLU A 59 11.80 3.38 10.12
C GLU A 59 11.94 1.95 9.57
N ALA A 60 11.24 1.67 8.46
CA ALA A 60 11.32 0.39 7.79
C ALA A 60 11.13 0.54 6.28
N GLU A 61 11.68 -0.40 5.52
CA GLU A 61 11.36 -0.56 4.10
C GLU A 61 10.11 -1.42 3.95
N LEU A 62 9.15 -0.92 3.17
CA LEU A 62 7.90 -1.57 2.84
C LEU A 62 7.89 -1.90 1.35
N SER A 63 7.91 -3.19 1.03
CA SER A 63 7.59 -3.70 -0.31
C SER A 63 6.08 -3.88 -0.44
N VAL A 64 5.54 -3.38 -1.54
CA VAL A 64 4.12 -3.47 -1.91
C VAL A 64 4.03 -4.08 -3.30
N SER A 65 3.21 -5.11 -3.44
CA SER A 65 2.82 -5.69 -4.73
C SER A 65 1.30 -5.73 -4.79
N MET A 66 0.72 -5.20 -5.85
CA MET A 66 -0.73 -5.12 -6.04
C MET A 66 -1.11 -5.66 -7.41
N GLN A 67 -2.22 -6.38 -7.46
CA GLN A 67 -2.88 -6.80 -8.68
C GLN A 67 -4.34 -6.33 -8.67
N THR A 68 -4.85 -6.01 -9.84
CA THR A 68 -6.22 -5.57 -10.09
C THR A 68 -6.98 -6.64 -10.85
N THR A 69 -8.30 -6.70 -10.62
CA THR A 69 -9.23 -7.47 -11.46
C THR A 69 -10.15 -6.49 -12.16
N THR A 70 -10.37 -6.70 -13.46
CA THR A 70 -11.27 -5.86 -14.25
C THR A 70 -12.48 -6.65 -14.76
N ASP A 71 -13.59 -5.96 -14.99
CA ASP A 71 -14.72 -6.52 -15.73
C ASP A 71 -14.44 -6.56 -17.25
N GLN A 72 -15.43 -7.02 -18.03
CA GLN A 72 -15.33 -7.09 -19.49
C GLN A 72 -15.24 -5.72 -20.20
N GLN A 73 -15.61 -4.64 -19.51
CA GLN A 73 -15.57 -3.27 -20.01
C GLN A 73 -14.25 -2.57 -19.65
N GLY A 74 -13.37 -3.24 -18.89
CA GLY A 74 -12.10 -2.69 -18.41
C GLY A 74 -12.21 -1.90 -17.11
N ASN A 75 -13.34 -1.95 -16.41
CA ASN A 75 -13.48 -1.29 -15.11
C ASN A 75 -12.86 -2.18 -14.02
N THR A 76 -11.98 -1.62 -13.20
CA THR A 76 -11.46 -2.32 -12.02
C THR A 76 -12.58 -2.63 -11.05
N THR A 77 -12.79 -3.92 -10.76
CA THR A 77 -13.80 -4.40 -9.81
C THR A 77 -13.23 -4.71 -8.44
N ASP A 78 -11.97 -5.16 -8.40
CA ASP A 78 -11.30 -5.61 -7.19
C ASP A 78 -9.79 -5.39 -7.30
N TYR A 79 -9.11 -5.41 -6.17
CA TYR A 79 -7.66 -5.46 -6.08
C TYR A 79 -7.21 -6.39 -4.96
N PHE A 80 -6.03 -6.97 -5.10
CA PHE A 80 -5.36 -7.77 -4.10
C PHE A 80 -3.93 -7.27 -3.93
N GLY A 81 -3.53 -7.02 -2.68
CA GLY A 81 -2.22 -6.49 -2.34
C GLY A 81 -1.47 -7.37 -1.35
N VAL A 82 -0.16 -7.50 -1.54
CA VAL A 82 0.79 -8.05 -0.58
C VAL A 82 1.68 -6.92 -0.09
N LEU A 83 1.74 -6.76 1.22
CA LEU A 83 2.62 -5.82 1.90
C LEU A 83 3.62 -6.61 2.72
N LYS A 84 4.89 -6.29 2.55
CA LYS A 84 6.01 -6.94 3.24
C LYS A 84 6.94 -5.88 3.80
N ILE A 85 7.19 -5.95 5.09
CA ILE A 85 8.34 -5.26 5.68
C ILE A 85 9.60 -6.02 5.27
N VAL A 86 10.55 -5.31 4.68
CA VAL A 86 11.88 -5.83 4.39
C VAL A 86 12.73 -5.57 5.63
N GLU A 87 13.19 -6.67 6.25
CA GLU A 87 14.18 -6.66 7.33
C GLU A 87 15.53 -7.08 6.73
N ASP A 88 16.62 -6.46 7.18
CA ASP A 88 17.99 -6.89 6.88
C ASP A 88 18.35 -8.21 7.61
#